data_AF-A0A6N8XGK2-F1
#
_entry.id   AF-A0A6N8XGK2-F1
#
_cell.length_a   1.000
_cell.length_b   1.000
_cell.length_c   1.000
_cell.angle_alpha   90.00
_cell.angle_beta   90.00
_cell.angle_gamma   90.00
#
_symmetry.space_group_name_H-M   'P 1'
#
loop_
_entity.id
_entity.type
_entity.pdbx_description
1 polymer ?
#
loop_
_entity_poly.entity_id
_entity_poly.type
_entity_poly.pdbx_seq_one_letter_code
_entity_poly.pdbx_strand_id
1 'polypeptide(L)'
;MLIVPGRREDGLVGFAPYRTVAYHSTRSPLGLVWRSCVSGAFTSVANRLRRSVRCRALLGWVAMPLFAACTVMPTEGERIRVERIEQALLPMARTALDAGQATTARRLYSRLLEADPGSADARIGLGDVALANRELAQAATWYLAAVAHAVEPAKRHAALLSHGRAALADADVDAARESFSRLADPEEDASRTHAAWGFNGTGVILLLEGKPAEAVIAMERAVLLDPGQTRFQANLARAARIAASYPVQPSAAAVARTRPQTDDPSTLTPSDDVGAVMVHTESAQAIEAVERPTRTAPNSLEGALLDAATRVPPAPVSETAPTDASAPATEPPPEPATIPLATDVEPEQEVGDPKPETLPPRAPVPQDIEPSRPVPPGAFYVRTEDGDYLQVGAYAVEGHATQTAAALRDTTGLPVRVEQALRNGRLLYRVHVGPVPPNGLPEHLAGALGIDIVDGVSEGTAAATGARHRQVVVEGGATYVEAAQFADYADAEAFARRLRAGTGHPVELAKVSLGRSPSVYRVRVGPVPEAPPALIEEIARIRASD
;
A
#
# COMPACT_ATOMS: atom_id res chain seq x y z
N MET A 1 -68.92 -10.71 -27.56
CA MET A 1 -70.13 -11.38 -27.05
C MET A 1 -69.75 -12.84 -26.78
N LEU A 2 -69.94 -13.31 -25.53
CA LEU A 2 -69.73 -14.69 -25.00
C LEU A 2 -68.26 -15.17 -24.90
N ILE A 3 -67.58 -15.11 -23.75
CA ILE A 3 -67.59 -15.98 -22.52
C ILE A 3 -66.92 -17.36 -22.73
N VAL A 4 -65.65 -17.51 -22.25
CA VAL A 4 -65.04 -18.48 -21.27
C VAL A 4 -65.33 -20.01 -21.44
N PRO A 5 -64.54 -21.04 -20.98
CA PRO A 5 -63.36 -21.12 -20.06
C PRO A 5 -62.19 -22.09 -20.42
N GLY A 6 -61.08 -22.00 -19.66
CA GLY A 6 -60.73 -23.05 -18.68
C GLY A 6 -59.66 -24.13 -18.94
N ARG A 7 -58.72 -24.18 -17.97
CA ARG A 7 -58.10 -25.34 -17.27
C ARG A 7 -56.95 -26.16 -17.90
N ARG A 8 -55.82 -26.10 -17.15
CA ARG A 8 -54.87 -27.13 -16.66
C ARG A 8 -54.67 -28.42 -17.47
N GLU A 9 -53.40 -28.77 -17.72
CA GLU A 9 -52.76 -29.96 -17.11
C GLU A 9 -51.23 -29.95 -17.29
N ASP A 10 -50.58 -30.70 -16.39
CA ASP A 10 -49.15 -30.82 -16.15
C ASP A 10 -48.39 -31.56 -17.25
N GLY A 11 -47.09 -31.28 -17.40
CA GLY A 11 -46.23 -31.97 -18.37
C GLY A 11 -44.74 -31.89 -18.05
N LEU A 12 -44.24 -32.91 -17.36
CA LEU A 12 -42.83 -33.31 -17.26
C LEU A 12 -42.30 -33.70 -18.65
N VAL A 13 -41.23 -33.07 -19.15
CA VAL A 13 -40.31 -33.68 -20.14
C VAL A 13 -38.88 -33.18 -19.92
N GLY A 14 -37.95 -34.15 -19.90
CA GLY A 14 -36.54 -33.99 -19.55
C GLY A 14 -35.65 -33.30 -20.58
N PHE A 15 -34.49 -32.86 -20.08
CA PHE A 15 -33.39 -32.30 -20.85
C PHE A 15 -32.27 -33.33 -21.01
N ALA A 16 -31.87 -33.56 -22.26
CA ALA A 16 -30.65 -34.24 -22.69
C ALA A 16 -29.91 -33.27 -23.67
N PRO A 17 -28.61 -33.45 -23.96
CA PRO A 17 -27.60 -32.43 -23.68
C PRO A 17 -27.19 -31.58 -24.90
N TYR A 18 -26.56 -30.44 -24.58
CA TYR A 18 -26.01 -29.46 -25.49
C TYR A 18 -25.03 -30.07 -26.51
N ARG A 19 -25.30 -29.81 -27.79
CA ARG A 19 -24.40 -30.03 -28.92
C ARG A 19 -23.28 -28.99 -28.92
N THR A 20 -22.06 -29.51 -29.06
CA THR A 20 -20.81 -28.82 -29.36
C THR A 20 -20.91 -28.05 -30.68
N VAL A 21 -20.71 -26.73 -30.64
CA VAL A 21 -20.56 -25.90 -31.84
C VAL A 21 -19.07 -25.79 -32.16
N ALA A 22 -18.67 -26.33 -33.30
CA ALA A 22 -17.33 -26.20 -33.86
C ALA A 22 -17.14 -24.79 -34.43
N TYR A 23 -16.15 -24.05 -33.91
CA TYR A 23 -15.72 -22.78 -34.46
C TYR A 23 -14.68 -23.04 -35.57
N HIS A 24 -15.04 -22.76 -36.82
CA HIS A 24 -14.11 -22.72 -37.95
C HIS A 24 -13.26 -21.43 -37.86
N SER A 25 -11.98 -21.59 -37.52
CA SER A 25 -10.97 -20.53 -37.62
C SER A 25 -10.56 -20.32 -39.09
N THR A 26 -11.00 -19.23 -39.70
CA THR A 26 -10.48 -18.72 -40.97
C THR A 26 -9.12 -18.06 -40.74
N ARG A 27 -8.04 -18.71 -41.20
CA ARG A 27 -6.69 -18.12 -41.25
C ARG A 27 -6.59 -17.17 -42.45
N SER A 28 -6.30 -15.91 -42.19
CA SER A 28 -5.97 -14.87 -43.17
C SER A 28 -4.56 -15.08 -43.79
N PRO A 29 -4.38 -14.91 -45.11
CA PRO A 29 -3.12 -15.16 -45.81
C PRO A 29 -2.28 -13.88 -45.91
N LEU A 30 -1.73 -13.38 -44.80
CA LEU A 30 -0.82 -12.23 -44.82
C LEU A 30 0.52 -12.46 -44.08
N GLY A 31 0.73 -13.65 -43.51
CA GLY A 31 1.96 -14.01 -42.78
C GLY A 31 3.10 -14.62 -43.61
N LEU A 32 2.90 -14.89 -44.92
CA LEU A 32 3.88 -15.64 -45.72
C LEU A 32 4.81 -14.76 -46.60
N VAL A 33 4.52 -13.47 -46.78
CA VAL A 33 5.33 -12.61 -47.67
C VAL A 33 6.48 -11.91 -46.92
N TRP A 34 6.38 -11.73 -45.61
CA TRP A 34 7.45 -11.10 -44.82
C TRP A 34 8.67 -12.02 -44.61
N ARG A 35 8.49 -13.35 -44.66
CA ARG A 35 9.58 -14.32 -44.48
C ARG A 35 10.49 -14.49 -45.71
N SER A 36 10.08 -14.04 -46.90
CA SER A 36 10.89 -14.18 -48.12
C SER A 36 11.76 -12.96 -48.45
N CYS A 37 11.46 -11.76 -47.93
CA CYS A 37 12.25 -10.56 -48.26
C CYS A 37 13.47 -10.35 -47.34
N VAL A 38 13.47 -10.87 -46.11
CA VAL A 38 14.60 -10.68 -45.17
C VAL A 38 15.70 -11.74 -45.35
N SER A 39 15.38 -12.94 -45.87
CA SER A 39 16.38 -14.00 -46.11
C SER A 39 17.28 -13.77 -47.34
N GLY A 40 16.80 -13.04 -48.36
CA GLY A 40 17.56 -12.81 -49.60
C GLY A 40 18.72 -11.82 -49.45
N ALA A 41 18.54 -10.77 -48.64
CA ALA A 41 19.58 -9.76 -48.45
C ALA A 41 20.73 -10.26 -47.55
N PHE A 42 20.43 -11.09 -46.54
CA PHE A 42 21.43 -11.62 -45.61
C PHE A 42 22.34 -12.68 -46.23
N THR A 43 21.80 -13.52 -47.13
CA THR A 43 22.56 -14.59 -47.79
C THR A 43 23.54 -14.05 -48.84
N SER A 44 23.21 -12.95 -49.51
CA SER A 44 24.09 -12.31 -50.50
C SER A 44 25.32 -11.62 -49.87
N VAL A 45 25.14 -10.99 -48.70
CA VAL A 45 26.25 -10.37 -47.94
C VAL A 45 27.14 -11.43 -47.28
N ALA A 46 26.55 -12.48 -46.70
CA ALA A 46 27.29 -13.58 -46.09
C ALA A 46 28.15 -14.37 -47.10
N ASN A 47 27.69 -14.54 -48.34
CA ASN A 47 28.46 -15.23 -49.38
C ASN A 47 29.62 -14.39 -49.96
N ARG A 48 29.52 -13.06 -49.98
CA ARG A 48 30.66 -12.19 -50.38
C ARG A 48 31.75 -12.14 -49.32
N LEU A 49 31.40 -12.25 -48.03
CA LEU A 49 32.36 -12.32 -46.92
C LEU A 49 33.09 -13.67 -46.81
N ARG A 50 32.57 -14.74 -47.43
CA ARG A 50 33.16 -16.10 -47.35
C ARG A 50 34.39 -16.33 -48.23
N ARG A 51 34.63 -15.46 -49.22
CA ARG A 51 35.71 -15.58 -50.23
C ARG A 51 37.00 -14.83 -49.92
N SER A 52 37.04 -13.96 -48.90
CA SER A 52 38.29 -13.30 -48.48
C SER A 52 38.95 -14.09 -47.33
N VAL A 53 40.10 -14.70 -47.61
CA VAL A 53 40.90 -15.43 -46.59
C VAL A 53 41.31 -14.51 -45.43
N ARG A 54 41.37 -13.19 -45.65
CA ARG A 54 41.68 -12.18 -44.63
C ARG A 54 40.51 -11.80 -43.71
N CYS A 55 39.25 -12.16 -44.01
CA CYS A 55 38.11 -11.87 -43.12
C CYS A 55 37.74 -12.99 -42.14
N ARG A 56 38.26 -14.22 -42.32
CA ARG A 56 37.98 -15.33 -41.38
C ARG A 56 38.61 -15.14 -39.99
N ALA A 57 39.70 -14.37 -39.90
CA ALA A 57 40.32 -14.05 -38.61
C ALA A 57 39.58 -12.94 -37.85
N LEU A 58 38.90 -12.02 -38.54
CA LEU A 58 38.21 -10.87 -37.92
C LEU A 58 36.74 -11.18 -37.55
N LEU A 59 36.06 -12.08 -38.26
CA LEU A 59 34.69 -12.49 -37.91
C LEU A 59 34.61 -13.49 -36.75
N GLY A 60 35.71 -14.19 -36.42
CA GLY A 60 35.78 -15.08 -35.26
C GLY A 60 35.89 -14.35 -33.92
N TRP A 61 36.35 -13.10 -33.91
CA TRP A 61 36.58 -12.32 -32.69
C TRP A 61 35.44 -11.36 -32.32
N VAL A 62 34.58 -10.97 -33.28
CA VAL A 62 33.46 -10.05 -33.02
C VAL A 62 32.13 -10.79 -32.80
N ALA A 63 31.98 -12.03 -33.29
CA ALA A 63 30.74 -12.80 -33.15
C ALA A 63 30.68 -13.67 -31.87
N MET A 64 31.78 -13.83 -31.14
CA MET A 64 31.88 -14.74 -29.98
C MET A 64 31.53 -14.16 -28.59
N PRO A 65 31.42 -12.84 -28.34
CA PRO A 65 30.91 -12.35 -27.06
C PRO A 65 29.40 -12.03 -27.06
N LEU A 66 28.71 -12.05 -28.21
CA LEU A 66 27.29 -11.64 -28.33
C LEU A 66 26.26 -12.73 -27.97
N PHE A 67 26.67 -13.98 -27.79
CA PHE A 67 25.79 -15.09 -27.36
C PHE A 67 25.97 -15.48 -25.88
N ALA A 68 26.89 -14.86 -25.14
CA ALA A 68 27.11 -15.15 -23.73
C ALA A 68 26.23 -14.32 -22.77
N ALA A 69 25.32 -13.49 -23.30
CA ALA A 69 24.27 -12.81 -22.54
C ALA A 69 22.91 -13.52 -22.68
N CYS A 70 22.91 -14.83 -22.94
CA CYS A 70 21.71 -15.64 -22.77
C CYS A 70 21.34 -15.59 -21.28
N THR A 71 20.23 -14.92 -21.00
CA THR A 71 19.50 -14.98 -19.74
C THR A 71 19.46 -16.43 -19.28
N VAL A 72 20.16 -16.73 -18.18
CA VAL A 72 20.06 -18.02 -17.51
C VAL A 72 18.59 -18.16 -17.13
N MET A 73 17.83 -18.89 -17.94
CA MET A 73 16.45 -19.19 -17.61
C MET A 73 16.50 -20.03 -16.33
N PRO A 74 15.80 -19.62 -15.25
CA PRO A 74 15.85 -20.34 -14.00
C PRO A 74 15.43 -21.77 -14.26
N THR A 75 16.20 -22.70 -13.70
CA THR A 75 15.91 -24.14 -13.85
C THR A 75 14.53 -24.44 -13.29
N GLU A 76 13.85 -25.46 -13.80
CA GLU A 76 12.49 -25.82 -13.34
C GLU A 76 12.43 -26.01 -11.82
N GLY A 77 13.49 -26.55 -11.22
CA GLY A 77 13.59 -26.69 -9.76
C GLY A 77 13.70 -25.35 -9.01
N GLU A 78 14.29 -24.32 -9.62
CA GLU A 78 14.38 -22.97 -9.05
C GLU A 78 13.04 -22.25 -9.12
N ARG A 79 12.29 -22.40 -10.23
CA ARG A 79 10.93 -21.87 -10.37
C ARG A 79 9.99 -22.43 -9.30
N ILE A 80 10.00 -23.75 -9.11
CA ILE A 80 9.18 -24.42 -8.09
C ILE A 80 9.55 -23.95 -6.67
N ARG A 81 10.84 -23.68 -6.42
CA ARG A 81 11.30 -23.15 -5.13
C ARG A 81 10.77 -21.73 -4.91
N VAL A 82 10.90 -20.85 -5.90
CA VAL A 82 10.41 -19.48 -5.84
C VAL A 82 8.91 -19.44 -5.61
N GLU A 83 8.15 -20.24 -6.36
CA GLU A 83 6.69 -20.32 -6.21
C GLU A 83 6.27 -20.75 -4.80
N ARG A 84 6.94 -21.75 -4.21
CA ARG A 84 6.66 -22.18 -2.83
C ARG A 84 6.99 -21.09 -1.80
N ILE A 85 8.08 -20.36 -2.00
CA ILE A 85 8.44 -19.23 -1.14
C ILE A 85 7.38 -18.14 -1.24
N GLU A 86 6.91 -17.83 -2.45
CA GLU A 86 5.86 -16.84 -2.69
C GLU A 86 4.54 -17.25 -2.02
N GLN A 87 4.09 -18.49 -2.22
CA GLN A 87 2.88 -19.04 -1.62
C GLN A 87 2.90 -19.01 -0.09
N ALA A 88 4.07 -19.17 0.54
CA ALA A 88 4.21 -19.14 1.99
C ALA A 88 4.35 -17.72 2.55
N LEU A 89 5.26 -16.91 1.98
CA LEU A 89 5.61 -15.61 2.56
C LEU A 89 4.62 -14.50 2.21
N LEU A 90 3.97 -14.55 1.04
CA LEU A 90 3.08 -13.46 0.60
C LEU A 90 1.85 -13.28 1.51
N PRO A 91 1.12 -14.34 1.89
CA PRO A 91 0.01 -14.21 2.85
C PRO A 91 0.48 -13.74 4.23
N MET A 92 1.64 -14.21 4.69
CA MET A 92 2.22 -13.78 5.97
C MET A 92 2.59 -12.30 5.95
N ALA A 93 3.20 -11.82 4.86
CA ALA A 93 3.57 -10.42 4.69
C ALA A 93 2.33 -9.51 4.69
N ARG A 94 1.28 -9.90 3.96
CA ARG A 94 -0.01 -9.18 3.94
C ARG A 94 -0.65 -9.15 5.33
N THR A 95 -0.70 -10.29 6.02
CA THR A 95 -1.25 -10.38 7.38
C THR A 95 -0.48 -9.50 8.37
N ALA A 96 0.85 -9.48 8.28
CA ALA A 96 1.68 -8.62 9.12
C ALA A 96 1.41 -7.13 8.85
N LEU A 97 1.23 -6.75 7.58
CA LEU A 97 0.89 -5.38 7.19
C LEU A 97 -0.49 -4.97 7.72
N ASP A 98 -1.49 -5.83 7.55
CA ASP A 98 -2.86 -5.61 8.05
C ASP A 98 -2.91 -5.49 9.57
N ALA A 99 -2.04 -6.23 10.27
CA ALA A 99 -1.84 -6.12 11.71
C ALA A 99 -1.07 -4.85 12.15
N GLY A 100 -0.65 -4.00 11.21
CA GLY A 100 0.14 -2.79 11.47
C GLY A 100 1.60 -3.08 11.83
N GLN A 101 2.08 -4.30 11.61
CA GLN A 101 3.46 -4.71 11.87
C GLN A 101 4.36 -4.38 10.67
N ALA A 102 4.46 -3.10 10.33
CA ALA A 102 5.14 -2.62 9.12
C ALA A 102 6.60 -3.09 8.99
N THR A 103 7.33 -3.22 10.10
CA THR A 103 8.72 -3.72 10.11
C THR A 103 8.80 -5.20 9.74
N THR A 104 7.89 -6.03 10.26
CA THR A 104 7.79 -7.45 9.91
C THR A 104 7.37 -7.63 8.46
N ALA A 105 6.34 -6.89 8.02
CA ALA A 105 5.88 -6.90 6.63
C ALA A 105 7.01 -6.51 5.66
N ARG A 106 7.75 -5.43 5.95
CA ARG A 106 8.91 -5.00 5.15
C ARG A 106 9.90 -6.14 4.97
N ARG A 107 10.30 -6.79 6.07
CA ARG A 107 11.26 -7.90 6.05
C ARG A 107 10.77 -9.08 5.21
N LEU A 108 9.48 -9.43 5.32
CA LEU A 108 8.89 -10.54 4.55
C LEU A 108 8.82 -10.22 3.06
N TYR A 109 8.40 -9.01 2.69
CA TYR A 109 8.42 -8.57 1.30
C TYR A 109 9.83 -8.43 0.71
N SER A 110 10.81 -7.98 1.50
CA SER A 110 12.21 -7.97 1.07
C SER A 110 12.73 -9.39 0.78
N ARG A 111 12.42 -10.37 1.64
CA ARG A 111 12.78 -11.78 1.39
C ARG A 111 12.09 -12.36 0.15
N LEU A 112 10.84 -11.98 -0.10
CA LEU A 112 10.15 -12.34 -1.34
C LEU A 112 10.88 -11.78 -2.56
N LEU A 113 11.33 -10.52 -2.49
CA LEU A 113 12.05 -9.89 -3.59
C LEU A 113 13.47 -10.43 -3.78
N GLU A 114 14.12 -10.91 -2.70
CA GLU A 114 15.38 -11.64 -2.77
C GLU A 114 15.22 -13.00 -3.47
N ALA A 115 14.11 -13.70 -3.20
CA ALA A 115 13.80 -14.98 -3.83
C ALA A 115 13.34 -14.80 -5.29
N ASP A 116 12.51 -13.78 -5.55
CA ASP A 116 12.06 -13.40 -6.89
C ASP A 116 12.25 -11.90 -7.12
N PRO A 117 13.37 -11.49 -7.74
CA PRO A 117 13.58 -10.12 -8.16
C PRO A 117 12.53 -9.62 -9.16
N GLY A 118 11.75 -10.50 -9.79
CA GLY A 118 10.65 -10.15 -10.69
C GLY A 118 9.31 -9.93 -10.01
N SER A 119 9.18 -10.18 -8.70
CA SER A 119 7.87 -10.17 -8.03
C SER A 119 7.25 -8.77 -7.99
N ALA A 120 6.16 -8.59 -8.71
CA ALA A 120 5.35 -7.37 -8.66
C ALA A 120 4.58 -7.28 -7.33
N ASP A 121 4.10 -8.41 -6.80
CA ASP A 121 3.39 -8.45 -5.50
C ASP A 121 4.28 -8.02 -4.34
N ALA A 122 5.54 -8.46 -4.32
CA ALA A 122 6.49 -8.03 -3.30
C ALA A 122 6.75 -6.52 -3.35
N ARG A 123 6.87 -5.95 -4.56
CA ARG A 123 7.04 -4.50 -4.75
C ARG A 123 5.80 -3.71 -4.35
N ILE A 124 4.60 -4.17 -4.71
CA ILE A 124 3.35 -3.57 -4.25
C ILE A 124 3.31 -3.57 -2.72
N GLY A 125 3.63 -4.70 -2.09
CA GLY A 125 3.68 -4.81 -0.62
C GLY A 125 4.70 -3.87 0.04
N LEU A 126 5.89 -3.70 -0.55
CA LEU A 126 6.87 -2.70 -0.09
C LEU A 126 6.35 -1.26 -0.28
N GLY A 127 5.64 -1.00 -1.36
CA GLY A 127 4.93 0.26 -1.58
C GLY A 127 3.87 0.52 -0.50
N ASP A 128 3.07 -0.49 -0.16
CA ASP A 128 2.04 -0.38 0.88
C ASP A 128 2.65 -0.16 2.27
N VAL A 129 3.76 -0.85 2.57
CA VAL A 129 4.54 -0.63 3.80
C VAL A 129 5.08 0.80 3.87
N ALA A 130 5.65 1.32 2.78
CA ALA A 130 6.15 2.69 2.70
C ALA A 130 5.00 3.70 2.87
N LEU A 131 3.85 3.45 2.24
CA LEU A 131 2.66 4.28 2.36
C LEU A 131 2.12 4.32 3.80
N ALA A 132 2.06 3.17 4.47
CA ALA A 132 1.67 3.05 5.87
C ALA A 132 2.60 3.84 6.80
N ASN A 133 3.89 3.90 6.47
CA ASN A 133 4.89 4.72 7.16
C ASN A 133 4.92 6.20 6.74
N ARG A 134 4.04 6.64 5.83
CA ARG A 134 4.03 7.99 5.25
C ARG A 134 5.30 8.33 4.44
N GLU A 135 6.01 7.33 3.93
CA GLU A 135 7.16 7.46 3.04
C GLU A 135 6.68 7.57 1.58
N LEU A 136 5.95 8.65 1.25
CA LEU A 136 5.11 8.76 0.04
C LEU A 136 5.92 8.63 -1.28
N ALA A 137 7.01 9.36 -1.42
CA ALA A 137 7.91 9.25 -2.58
C ALA A 137 8.49 7.83 -2.76
N GLN A 138 8.82 7.16 -1.64
CA GLN A 138 9.32 5.78 -1.69
C GLN A 138 8.21 4.80 -2.08
N ALA A 139 6.99 5.01 -1.58
CA ALA A 139 5.83 4.22 -1.97
C ALA A 139 5.58 4.32 -3.49
N ALA A 140 5.60 5.55 -4.04
CA ALA A 140 5.46 5.78 -5.47
C ALA A 140 6.56 5.04 -6.26
N THR A 141 7.82 5.15 -5.83
CA THR A 141 8.94 4.44 -6.47
C THR A 141 8.71 2.91 -6.52
N TRP A 142 8.24 2.31 -5.43
CA TRP A 142 7.96 0.87 -5.36
C TRP A 142 6.81 0.46 -6.28
N TYR A 143 5.71 1.23 -6.31
CA TYR A 143 4.59 0.93 -7.19
C TYR A 143 4.96 1.09 -8.67
N LEU A 144 5.73 2.12 -9.03
CA LEU A 144 6.21 2.30 -10.41
C LEU A 144 7.11 1.13 -10.84
N ALA A 145 7.99 0.67 -9.95
CA ALA A 145 8.76 -0.55 -10.19
C ALA A 145 7.84 -1.77 -10.35
N ALA A 146 6.77 -1.90 -9.56
CA ALA A 146 5.80 -2.98 -9.72
C ALA A 146 5.11 -2.96 -11.09
N VAL A 147 4.77 -1.77 -11.63
CA VAL A 147 4.21 -1.63 -12.98
C VAL A 147 5.15 -2.22 -14.03
N ALA A 148 6.46 -1.94 -13.92
CA ALA A 148 7.47 -2.43 -14.86
C ALA A 148 7.68 -3.96 -14.81
N HIS A 149 7.42 -4.58 -13.66
CA HIS A 149 7.62 -6.02 -13.44
C HIS A 149 6.32 -6.85 -13.49
N ALA A 150 5.15 -6.19 -13.60
CA ALA A 150 3.87 -6.87 -13.67
C ALA A 150 3.61 -7.46 -15.08
N VAL A 151 3.67 -8.80 -15.15
CA VAL A 151 3.29 -9.56 -16.35
C VAL A 151 1.78 -9.53 -16.54
N GLU A 152 1.03 -9.77 -15.47
CA GLU A 152 -0.44 -9.82 -15.49
C GLU A 152 -1.05 -8.40 -15.58
N PRO A 153 -1.95 -8.14 -16.53
CA PRO A 153 -2.59 -6.83 -16.70
C PRO A 153 -3.27 -6.34 -15.41
N ALA A 154 -4.03 -7.20 -14.74
CA ALA A 154 -4.72 -6.83 -13.50
C ALA A 154 -3.77 -6.36 -12.39
N LYS A 155 -2.59 -7.00 -12.26
CA LYS A 155 -1.56 -6.57 -11.30
C LYS A 155 -0.92 -5.25 -11.72
N ARG A 156 -0.68 -5.06 -13.02
CA ARG A 156 -0.17 -3.80 -13.56
C ARG A 156 -1.14 -2.64 -13.31
N HIS A 157 -2.43 -2.84 -13.56
CA HIS A 157 -3.46 -1.83 -13.30
C HIS A 157 -3.58 -1.50 -11.81
N ALA A 158 -3.50 -2.50 -10.93
CA ALA A 158 -3.48 -2.28 -9.48
C ALA A 158 -2.23 -1.48 -9.04
N ALA A 159 -1.07 -1.77 -9.63
CA ALA A 159 0.16 -1.02 -9.38
C ALA A 159 0.08 0.43 -9.90
N LEU A 160 -0.48 0.65 -11.10
CA LEU A 160 -0.75 1.99 -11.64
C LEU A 160 -1.69 2.80 -10.74
N LEU A 161 -2.77 2.17 -10.26
CA LEU A 161 -3.70 2.81 -9.34
C LEU A 161 -3.00 3.21 -8.03
N SER A 162 -2.20 2.30 -7.47
CA SER A 162 -1.48 2.55 -6.22
C SER A 162 -0.40 3.62 -6.41
N HIS A 163 0.31 3.61 -7.53
CA HIS A 163 1.27 4.63 -7.92
C HIS A 163 0.62 6.01 -8.02
N GLY A 164 -0.49 6.14 -8.77
CA GLY A 164 -1.19 7.41 -8.92
C GLY A 164 -1.68 7.99 -7.60
N ARG A 165 -2.16 7.14 -6.68
CA ARG A 165 -2.59 7.55 -5.34
C ARG A 165 -1.42 7.99 -4.46
N ALA A 166 -0.29 7.27 -4.50
CA ALA A 166 0.91 7.64 -3.76
C ALA A 166 1.55 8.92 -4.30
N ALA A 167 1.59 9.10 -5.62
CA ALA A 167 2.08 10.32 -6.27
C ALA A 167 1.23 11.54 -5.90
N LEU A 168 -0.10 11.42 -5.93
CA LEU A 168 -1.01 12.46 -5.42
C LEU A 168 -0.74 12.78 -3.95
N ALA A 169 -0.49 11.76 -3.12
CA ALA A 169 -0.14 11.92 -1.71
C ALA A 169 1.12 12.78 -1.54
N ASP A 170 2.13 12.54 -2.38
CA ASP A 170 3.41 13.22 -2.37
C ASP A 170 3.38 14.60 -3.06
N ALA A 171 2.20 15.01 -3.55
CA ALA A 171 1.98 16.19 -4.38
C ALA A 171 2.70 16.18 -5.74
N ASP A 172 3.09 15.00 -6.23
CA ASP A 172 3.58 14.80 -7.59
C ASP A 172 2.39 14.60 -8.55
N VAL A 173 1.82 15.73 -8.97
CA VAL A 173 0.62 15.78 -9.82
C VAL A 173 0.88 15.21 -11.22
N ASP A 174 2.11 15.33 -11.74
CA ASP A 174 2.45 14.86 -13.08
C ASP A 174 2.56 13.34 -13.13
N ALA A 175 3.25 12.73 -12.16
CA ALA A 175 3.32 11.26 -12.04
C ALA A 175 1.94 10.64 -11.75
N ALA A 176 1.11 11.34 -10.95
CA ALA A 176 -0.26 10.93 -10.74
C ALA A 176 -1.09 10.97 -12.03
N ARG A 177 -0.96 12.04 -12.82
CA ARG A 177 -1.66 12.20 -14.09
C ARG A 177 -1.32 11.07 -15.05
N GLU A 178 -0.03 10.77 -15.23
CA GLU A 178 0.43 9.70 -16.09
C GLU A 178 -0.22 8.36 -15.71
N SER A 179 -0.28 8.07 -14.40
CA SER A 179 -0.82 6.81 -13.90
C SER A 179 -2.32 6.68 -14.14
N PHE A 180 -3.08 7.73 -13.82
CA PHE A 180 -4.53 7.72 -13.99
C PHE A 180 -4.95 7.83 -15.46
N SER A 181 -4.19 8.56 -16.29
CA SER A 181 -4.44 8.64 -17.73
C SER A 181 -4.25 7.29 -18.39
N ARG A 182 -3.21 6.53 -18.02
CA ARG A 182 -3.01 5.17 -18.49
C ARG A 182 -4.17 4.26 -18.10
N LEU A 183 -4.68 4.35 -16.87
CA LEU A 183 -5.84 3.56 -16.45
C LEU A 183 -7.13 3.94 -17.19
N ALA A 184 -7.27 5.19 -17.59
CA ALA A 184 -8.42 5.68 -18.35
C ALA A 184 -8.26 5.46 -19.88
N ASP A 185 -7.08 5.06 -20.33
CA ASP A 185 -6.77 4.81 -21.74
C ASP A 185 -7.39 3.46 -22.18
N PRO A 186 -8.26 3.45 -23.21
CA PRO A 186 -8.77 2.21 -23.77
C PRO A 186 -7.69 1.24 -24.26
N GLU A 187 -6.51 1.73 -24.68
CA GLU A 187 -5.40 0.90 -25.16
C GLU A 187 -4.70 0.12 -24.02
N GLU A 188 -4.77 0.58 -22.78
CA GLU A 188 -4.24 -0.13 -21.61
C GLU A 188 -5.12 -1.34 -21.22
N ASP A 189 -6.32 -1.46 -21.81
CA ASP A 189 -7.30 -2.54 -21.59
C ASP A 189 -7.59 -2.77 -20.09
N ALA A 190 -7.71 -1.66 -19.36
CA ALA A 190 -8.01 -1.68 -17.94
C ALA A 190 -9.41 -2.26 -17.70
N SER A 191 -9.54 -3.14 -16.70
CA SER A 191 -10.86 -3.59 -16.26
C SER A 191 -11.76 -2.38 -15.96
N ARG A 192 -13.08 -2.51 -16.20
CA ARG A 192 -14.06 -1.43 -15.98
C ARG A 192 -13.88 -0.72 -14.63
N THR A 193 -13.60 -1.45 -13.56
CA THR A 193 -13.33 -0.91 -12.23
C THR A 193 -12.05 -0.07 -12.18
N HIS A 194 -10.93 -0.56 -12.72
CA HIS A 194 -9.67 0.20 -12.78
C HIS A 194 -9.79 1.44 -13.66
N ALA A 195 -10.50 1.36 -14.79
CA ALA A 195 -10.79 2.51 -15.63
C ALA A 195 -11.62 3.57 -14.89
N ALA A 196 -12.64 3.16 -14.12
CA ALA A 196 -13.42 4.05 -13.28
C ALA A 196 -12.54 4.81 -12.27
N TRP A 197 -11.60 4.11 -11.63
CA TRP A 197 -10.61 4.74 -10.75
C TRP A 197 -9.67 5.71 -11.48
N GLY A 198 -9.26 5.39 -12.72
CA GLY A 198 -8.50 6.30 -13.59
C GLY A 198 -9.24 7.61 -13.85
N PHE A 199 -10.51 7.53 -14.25
CA PHE A 199 -11.35 8.71 -14.46
C PHE A 199 -11.58 9.51 -13.18
N ASN A 200 -11.84 8.85 -12.05
CA ASN A 200 -12.01 9.53 -10.77
C ASN A 200 -10.71 10.26 -10.33
N GLY A 201 -9.55 9.60 -10.45
CA GLY A 201 -8.25 10.21 -10.15
C GLY A 201 -7.94 11.39 -11.07
N THR A 202 -8.27 11.29 -12.35
CA THR A 202 -8.18 12.41 -13.31
C THR A 202 -9.05 13.59 -12.88
N GLY A 203 -10.28 13.33 -12.42
CA GLY A 203 -11.16 14.38 -11.87
C GLY A 203 -10.56 15.08 -10.66
N VAL A 204 -9.91 14.34 -9.75
CA VAL A 204 -9.22 14.93 -8.58
C VAL A 204 -8.10 15.86 -9.03
N ILE A 205 -7.29 15.45 -10.01
CA ILE A 205 -6.23 16.28 -10.58
C ILE A 205 -6.80 17.55 -11.21
N LEU A 206 -7.87 17.44 -12.00
CA LEU A 206 -8.51 18.59 -12.64
C LEU A 206 -9.06 19.60 -11.61
N LEU A 207 -9.54 19.14 -10.45
CA LEU A 207 -9.90 20.03 -9.35
C LEU A 207 -8.70 20.76 -8.75
N LEU A 208 -7.57 20.06 -8.56
CA LEU A 208 -6.32 20.68 -8.09
C LEU A 208 -5.79 21.74 -9.08
N GLU A 209 -6.04 21.54 -10.38
CA GLU A 209 -5.71 22.51 -11.43
C GLU A 209 -6.70 23.68 -11.57
N GLY A 210 -7.77 23.72 -10.78
CA GLY A 210 -8.81 24.74 -10.91
C GLY A 210 -9.69 24.60 -12.17
N LYS A 211 -9.84 23.38 -12.70
CA LYS A 211 -10.70 23.05 -13.85
C LYS A 211 -11.92 22.23 -13.44
N PRO A 212 -12.84 22.79 -12.63
CA PRO A 212 -13.91 22.01 -12.02
C PRO A 212 -14.95 21.49 -13.02
N ALA A 213 -15.20 22.19 -14.13
CA ALA A 213 -16.11 21.70 -15.17
C ALA A 213 -15.59 20.43 -15.86
N GLU A 214 -14.28 20.38 -16.17
CA GLU A 214 -13.65 19.17 -16.74
C GLU A 214 -13.62 18.03 -15.71
N ALA A 215 -13.40 18.36 -14.43
CA ALA A 215 -13.42 17.38 -13.35
C ALA A 215 -14.79 16.69 -13.23
N VAL A 216 -15.89 17.43 -13.35
CA VAL A 216 -17.25 16.87 -13.35
C VAL A 216 -17.39 15.82 -14.46
N ILE A 217 -16.99 16.14 -15.70
CA ILE A 217 -17.07 15.21 -16.83
C ILE A 217 -16.26 13.93 -16.57
N ALA A 218 -15.05 14.05 -16.01
CA ALA A 218 -14.24 12.89 -15.67
C ALA A 218 -14.91 12.03 -14.57
N MET A 219 -15.45 12.65 -13.52
CA MET A 219 -16.10 11.93 -12.43
C MET A 219 -17.46 11.32 -12.83
N GLU A 220 -18.20 11.93 -13.74
CA GLU A 220 -19.40 11.33 -14.34
C GLU A 220 -19.06 10.03 -15.07
N ARG A 221 -17.96 9.99 -15.83
CA ARG A 221 -17.48 8.75 -16.45
C ARG A 221 -17.11 7.69 -15.42
N ALA A 222 -16.49 8.07 -14.30
CA ALA A 222 -16.19 7.14 -13.22
C ALA A 222 -17.46 6.53 -12.60
N VAL A 223 -18.49 7.35 -12.33
CA VAL A 223 -19.78 6.89 -11.80
C VAL A 223 -20.52 6.01 -12.82
N LEU A 224 -20.46 6.33 -14.11
CA LEU A 224 -21.06 5.52 -15.16
C LEU A 224 -20.40 4.12 -15.23
N LEU A 225 -19.09 4.05 -15.05
CA LEU A 225 -18.36 2.79 -15.07
C LEU A 225 -18.56 1.97 -13.80
N ASP A 226 -18.68 2.59 -12.62
CA ASP A 226 -18.98 1.88 -11.38
C ASP A 226 -20.00 2.66 -10.52
N PRO A 227 -21.31 2.48 -10.79
CA PRO A 227 -22.35 3.21 -10.09
C PRO A 227 -22.45 2.87 -8.60
N GLY A 228 -21.95 1.70 -8.19
CA GLY A 228 -21.99 1.23 -6.80
C GLY A 228 -20.91 1.86 -5.92
N GLN A 229 -19.90 2.51 -6.51
CA GLN A 229 -18.80 3.10 -5.77
C GLN A 229 -19.18 4.46 -5.19
N THR A 230 -19.60 4.47 -3.92
CA THR A 230 -20.00 5.66 -3.17
C THR A 230 -18.96 6.80 -3.19
N ARG A 231 -17.66 6.47 -3.27
CA ARG A 231 -16.59 7.48 -3.38
C ARG A 231 -16.67 8.29 -4.66
N PHE A 232 -17.01 7.67 -5.79
CA PHE A 232 -17.11 8.37 -7.07
C PHE A 232 -18.27 9.37 -7.06
N GLN A 233 -19.40 8.96 -6.48
CA GLN A 233 -20.56 9.84 -6.28
C GLN A 233 -20.22 11.03 -5.37
N ALA A 234 -19.53 10.78 -4.25
CA ALA A 234 -19.13 11.84 -3.31
C ALA A 234 -18.15 12.84 -3.95
N ASN A 235 -17.21 12.36 -4.77
CA ASN A 235 -16.28 13.21 -5.50
C ASN A 235 -17.00 14.01 -6.58
N LEU A 236 -17.89 13.40 -7.37
CA LEU A 236 -18.71 14.08 -8.37
C LEU A 236 -19.54 15.20 -7.76
N ALA A 237 -20.24 14.93 -6.65
CA ALA A 237 -21.02 15.94 -5.94
C ALA A 237 -20.16 17.11 -5.44
N ARG A 238 -18.92 16.82 -5.02
CA ARG A 238 -17.97 17.86 -4.63
C ARG A 238 -17.51 18.68 -5.84
N ALA A 239 -17.13 18.03 -6.94
CA ALA A 239 -16.73 18.70 -8.17
C ALA A 239 -17.85 19.60 -8.71
N ALA A 240 -19.10 19.13 -8.69
CA ALA A 240 -20.27 19.90 -9.13
C ALA A 240 -20.49 21.16 -8.27
N ARG A 241 -20.37 21.06 -6.94
CA ARG A 241 -20.46 22.23 -6.05
C ARG A 241 -19.36 23.26 -6.31
N ILE A 242 -18.13 22.78 -6.52
CA ILE A 242 -17.00 23.66 -6.86
C ILE A 242 -17.28 24.31 -8.22
N ALA A 243 -17.68 23.55 -9.24
CA ALA A 243 -18.00 24.08 -10.57
C ALA A 243 -19.10 25.15 -10.53
N ALA A 244 -20.17 24.94 -9.75
CA ALA A 244 -21.25 25.91 -9.57
C ALA A 244 -20.80 27.20 -8.87
N SER A 245 -19.74 27.13 -8.06
CA SER A 245 -19.19 28.30 -7.34
C SER A 245 -18.19 29.10 -8.18
N TYR A 246 -17.69 28.54 -9.28
CA TYR A 246 -16.78 29.23 -10.19
C TYR A 246 -17.60 30.00 -11.25
N PRO A 247 -17.46 31.34 -11.34
CA PRO A 247 -18.07 32.10 -12.42
C PRO A 247 -17.37 31.71 -13.72
N VAL A 248 -18.01 30.84 -14.51
CA VAL A 248 -17.52 30.50 -15.85
C VAL A 248 -17.58 31.76 -16.70
N GLN A 249 -16.43 32.38 -16.98
CA GLN A 249 -16.33 33.13 -18.24
C GLN A 249 -16.32 32.08 -19.35
N PRO A 250 -17.28 32.09 -20.28
CA PRO A 250 -17.34 31.07 -21.33
C PRO A 250 -16.06 31.14 -22.15
N SER A 251 -15.24 30.08 -22.11
CA SER A 251 -14.10 29.96 -23.01
C SER A 251 -14.62 29.85 -24.45
N ALA A 252 -13.90 30.42 -25.41
CA ALA A 252 -14.30 30.45 -26.82
C ALA A 252 -14.59 29.05 -27.42
N ALA A 253 -14.08 27.98 -26.81
CA ALA A 253 -14.35 26.60 -27.19
C ALA A 253 -15.80 26.16 -26.86
N ALA A 254 -16.43 26.71 -25.82
CA ALA A 254 -17.83 26.44 -25.51
C ALA A 254 -18.78 27.16 -26.48
N VAL A 255 -18.43 28.38 -26.90
CA VAL A 255 -19.22 29.17 -27.87
C VAL A 255 -19.18 28.56 -29.27
N ALA A 256 -18.08 27.90 -29.64
CA ALA A 256 -17.94 27.23 -30.93
C ALA A 256 -18.85 25.99 -31.08
N ARG A 257 -19.20 25.32 -29.98
CA ARG A 257 -20.07 24.12 -30.00
C ARG A 257 -21.57 24.43 -30.05
N THR A 258 -21.96 25.68 -29.80
CA THR A 258 -23.37 26.13 -29.78
C THR A 258 -23.82 26.89 -31.02
N ARG A 259 -22.99 27.01 -32.07
CA ARG A 259 -23.51 27.49 -33.37
C ARG A 259 -24.26 26.33 -34.04
N PRO A 260 -25.56 26.47 -34.35
CA PRO A 260 -26.24 25.49 -35.17
C PRO A 260 -25.62 25.56 -36.57
N GLN A 261 -24.90 24.51 -36.97
CA GLN A 261 -24.66 24.28 -38.40
C GLN A 261 -26.01 23.95 -39.03
N THR A 262 -26.46 24.83 -39.92
CA THR A 262 -27.56 24.57 -40.83
C THR A 262 -27.08 23.59 -41.89
N ASP A 263 -27.21 22.29 -41.63
CA ASP A 263 -26.92 21.26 -42.61
C ASP A 263 -28.18 20.90 -43.43
N ASP A 264 -27.97 20.88 -44.75
CA ASP A 264 -28.90 20.57 -45.83
C ASP A 264 -29.31 19.07 -45.80
N PRO A 265 -30.61 18.71 -45.84
CA PRO A 265 -31.08 17.35 -45.51
C PRO A 265 -30.88 16.27 -46.59
N SER A 266 -29.91 16.39 -47.51
CA SER A 266 -29.83 15.51 -48.70
C SER A 266 -28.63 14.57 -48.81
N THR A 267 -27.85 14.35 -47.75
CA THR A 267 -26.75 13.36 -47.79
C THR A 267 -26.73 12.49 -46.54
N LEU A 268 -27.62 11.48 -46.49
CA LEU A 268 -27.51 10.37 -45.55
C LEU A 268 -27.02 9.13 -46.31
N THR A 269 -25.80 8.69 -46.00
CA THR A 269 -25.42 7.28 -46.09
C THR A 269 -25.28 6.75 -44.67
N PRO A 270 -25.77 5.54 -44.36
CA PRO A 270 -25.76 5.02 -43.00
C PRO A 270 -24.38 4.42 -42.68
N SER A 271 -23.72 4.94 -41.64
CA SER A 271 -22.63 4.25 -40.95
C SER A 271 -22.82 4.44 -39.45
N ASP A 272 -22.63 3.35 -38.73
CA ASP A 272 -23.04 3.10 -37.34
C ASP A 272 -22.29 3.95 -36.30
N ASP A 273 -22.79 5.13 -36.00
CA ASP A 273 -22.42 5.91 -34.79
C ASP A 273 -23.70 6.38 -34.09
N VAL A 274 -24.32 5.48 -33.32
CA VAL A 274 -25.40 5.83 -32.39
C VAL A 274 -24.86 5.73 -30.97
N GLY A 275 -24.35 6.86 -30.46
CA GLY A 275 -23.88 6.94 -29.08
C GLY A 275 -23.34 8.30 -28.65
N ALA A 276 -23.84 9.41 -29.19
CA ALA A 276 -23.30 10.73 -28.82
C ALA A 276 -24.29 11.90 -28.97
N VAL A 277 -25.58 11.74 -28.66
CA VAL A 277 -26.49 12.91 -28.53
C VAL A 277 -27.59 12.61 -27.50
N MET A 278 -27.28 12.70 -26.21
CA MET A 278 -28.25 12.95 -25.12
C MET A 278 -27.49 13.12 -23.79
N VAL A 279 -26.81 14.25 -23.56
CA VAL A 279 -26.31 14.59 -22.22
C VAL A 279 -26.22 16.11 -22.08
N HIS A 280 -27.34 16.79 -21.84
CA HIS A 280 -27.31 18.15 -21.25
C HIS A 280 -28.54 18.49 -20.41
N THR A 281 -29.61 17.69 -20.47
CA THR A 281 -30.83 17.90 -19.69
C THR A 281 -30.89 17.07 -18.38
N GLU A 282 -30.09 16.02 -18.24
CA GLU A 282 -30.08 15.19 -17.01
C GLU A 282 -29.16 15.73 -15.90
N SER A 283 -28.23 16.63 -16.23
CA SER A 283 -27.30 17.24 -15.26
C SER A 283 -28.02 18.08 -14.20
N ALA A 284 -29.22 18.61 -14.48
CA ALA A 284 -30.03 19.34 -13.51
C ALA A 284 -30.75 18.40 -12.52
N GLN A 285 -31.13 17.19 -12.94
CA GLN A 285 -31.83 16.22 -12.09
C GLN A 285 -30.87 15.46 -11.16
N ALA A 286 -29.60 15.32 -11.55
CA ALA A 286 -28.56 14.75 -10.70
C ALA A 286 -28.20 15.65 -9.49
N ILE A 287 -28.41 16.97 -9.60
CA ILE A 287 -28.14 17.94 -8.53
C ILE A 287 -29.19 17.83 -7.40
N GLU A 288 -30.44 17.49 -7.73
CA GLU A 288 -31.55 17.39 -6.77
C GLU A 288 -31.57 16.05 -6.00
N ALA A 289 -31.03 14.98 -6.58
CA ALA A 289 -31.03 13.63 -5.97
C ALA A 289 -29.95 13.40 -4.88
N VAL A 290 -29.01 14.33 -4.70
CA VAL A 290 -27.83 14.16 -3.81
C VAL A 290 -27.94 14.97 -2.50
N GLU A 291 -29.08 15.60 -2.19
CA GLU A 291 -29.28 16.38 -0.96
C GLU A 291 -29.41 15.55 0.35
N ARG A 292 -29.18 14.23 0.33
CA ARG A 292 -29.10 13.45 1.58
C ARG A 292 -27.67 13.46 2.12
N PRO A 293 -27.40 13.99 3.33
CA PRO A 293 -26.06 14.06 3.88
C PRO A 293 -25.56 12.66 4.25
N THR A 294 -24.76 12.05 3.38
CA THR A 294 -23.95 10.89 3.76
C THR A 294 -22.72 11.41 4.49
N ARG A 295 -22.75 11.30 5.82
CA ARG A 295 -21.64 11.59 6.73
C ARG A 295 -20.55 10.54 6.52
N THR A 296 -19.72 10.71 5.50
CA THR A 296 -18.52 9.89 5.28
C THR A 296 -17.35 10.50 6.04
N ALA A 297 -16.59 9.66 6.75
CA ALA A 297 -15.46 10.08 7.56
C ALA A 297 -14.35 10.69 6.68
N PRO A 298 -13.71 11.80 7.09
CA PRO A 298 -12.72 12.56 6.29
C PRO A 298 -11.35 11.86 6.16
N ASN A 299 -11.27 10.54 6.31
CA ASN A 299 -10.01 9.86 6.62
C ASN A 299 -9.30 9.28 5.38
N SER A 300 -9.75 9.59 4.16
CA SER A 300 -9.05 9.18 2.94
C SER A 300 -8.10 10.28 2.45
N LEU A 301 -6.93 9.87 1.99
CA LEU A 301 -5.90 10.75 1.44
C LEU A 301 -6.44 11.62 0.28
N GLU A 302 -7.24 11.03 -0.61
CA GLU A 302 -7.93 11.77 -1.69
C GLU A 302 -8.89 12.83 -1.15
N GLY A 303 -9.64 12.54 -0.08
CA GLY A 303 -10.54 13.49 0.55
C GLY A 303 -9.80 14.70 1.14
N ALA A 304 -8.64 14.46 1.76
CA ALA A 304 -7.78 15.53 2.28
C ALA A 304 -7.18 16.41 1.16
N LEU A 305 -6.77 15.81 0.04
CA LEU A 305 -6.30 16.55 -1.14
C LEU A 305 -7.43 17.38 -1.78
N LEU A 306 -8.63 16.82 -1.82
CA LEU A 306 -9.81 17.51 -2.34
C LEU A 306 -10.28 18.66 -1.42
N ASP A 307 -10.08 18.53 -0.10
CA ASP A 307 -10.27 19.63 0.87
C ASP A 307 -9.16 20.69 0.77
N ALA A 308 -7.98 20.34 0.27
CA ALA A 308 -6.95 21.32 -0.06
C ALA A 308 -7.32 22.09 -1.34
N ALA A 309 -7.86 21.41 -2.36
CA ALA A 309 -8.30 22.03 -3.62
C ALA A 309 -9.38 23.11 -3.41
N THR A 310 -10.30 22.93 -2.45
CA THR A 310 -11.33 23.94 -2.12
C THR A 310 -10.77 25.19 -1.45
N ARG A 311 -9.52 25.15 -0.97
CA ARG A 311 -8.84 26.29 -0.34
C ARG A 311 -7.93 27.04 -1.30
N VAL A 312 -7.75 26.55 -2.53
CA VAL A 312 -6.95 27.23 -3.55
C VAL A 312 -7.82 28.33 -4.19
N PRO A 313 -7.57 29.61 -3.93
CA PRO A 313 -8.25 30.68 -4.66
C PRO A 313 -7.91 30.58 -6.15
N PRO A 314 -8.78 31.04 -7.06
CA PRO A 314 -8.45 31.07 -8.49
C PRO A 314 -7.12 31.80 -8.69
N ALA A 315 -6.23 31.21 -9.51
CA ALA A 315 -4.95 31.83 -9.84
C ALA A 315 -5.20 33.25 -10.38
N PRO A 316 -4.55 34.29 -9.83
CA PRO A 316 -4.73 35.64 -10.35
C PRO A 316 -4.15 35.68 -11.77
N VAL A 317 -5.03 36.01 -12.72
CA VAL A 317 -4.62 36.33 -14.09
C VAL A 317 -3.74 37.59 -13.99
N SER A 318 -2.47 37.48 -14.39
CA SER A 318 -1.54 38.61 -14.37
C SER A 318 -1.97 39.66 -15.38
N GLU A 319 -2.72 40.64 -14.91
CA GLU A 319 -2.94 41.92 -15.57
C GLU A 319 -1.94 42.94 -15.02
N THR A 320 -1.22 43.60 -15.91
CA THR A 320 -0.07 44.47 -15.60
C THR A 320 -0.48 45.84 -15.05
N ALA A 321 -0.02 46.16 -13.83
CA ALA A 321 0.46 47.46 -13.31
C ALA A 321 -0.55 48.61 -13.00
N PRO A 322 -0.19 49.65 -12.21
CA PRO A 322 0.73 49.75 -11.04
C PRO A 322 0.18 50.56 -9.81
N THR A 323 0.90 50.49 -8.66
CA THR A 323 1.05 51.47 -7.52
C THR A 323 -0.20 52.21 -6.99
N ASP A 324 -0.51 52.27 -5.68
CA ASP A 324 0.30 52.92 -4.64
C ASP A 324 -0.21 52.70 -3.18
N ALA A 325 0.74 52.73 -2.24
CA ALA A 325 0.72 53.25 -0.87
C ALA A 325 -0.31 52.85 0.24
N SER A 326 0.29 52.39 1.37
CA SER A 326 0.05 52.75 2.78
C SER A 326 -0.79 51.84 3.70
N ALA A 327 -0.11 51.38 4.76
CA ALA A 327 -0.57 50.71 5.98
C ALA A 327 -0.77 51.73 7.13
N PRO A 328 -0.92 51.33 8.43
CA PRO A 328 -1.77 50.32 9.06
C PRO A 328 -2.59 50.92 10.25
N ALA A 329 -3.53 50.16 10.83
CA ALA A 329 -4.00 50.43 12.20
C ALA A 329 -4.32 49.13 12.96
N THR A 330 -3.85 49.13 14.19
CA THR A 330 -3.75 48.06 15.18
C THR A 330 -4.96 48.10 16.10
N GLU A 331 -5.61 46.97 16.40
CA GLU A 331 -6.56 46.85 17.51
C GLU A 331 -6.26 45.61 18.38
N PRO A 332 -6.32 45.74 19.73
CA PRO A 332 -5.95 44.70 20.70
C PRO A 332 -7.11 43.78 21.11
N PRO A 333 -6.82 42.62 21.75
CA PRO A 333 -7.81 41.57 22.03
C PRO A 333 -8.57 41.77 23.35
N PRO A 334 -9.78 41.20 23.52
CA PRO A 334 -10.48 41.20 24.81
C PRO A 334 -10.10 39.99 25.70
N GLU A 335 -9.97 40.27 27.00
CA GLU A 335 -9.74 39.34 28.11
C GLU A 335 -10.99 38.54 28.53
N PRO A 336 -10.83 37.41 29.25
CA PRO A 336 -11.87 36.40 29.47
C PRO A 336 -12.77 36.69 30.69
N ALA A 337 -14.06 36.37 30.54
CA ALA A 337 -15.06 36.45 31.61
C ALA A 337 -15.00 35.24 32.57
N THR A 338 -14.97 35.54 33.86
CA THR A 338 -15.15 34.66 35.02
C THR A 338 -16.57 34.09 35.13
N ILE A 339 -16.69 32.79 35.42
CA ILE A 339 -17.94 32.10 35.81
C ILE A 339 -17.89 31.78 37.31
N PRO A 340 -18.95 32.03 38.10
CA PRO A 340 -18.96 31.72 39.52
C PRO A 340 -19.35 30.27 39.82
N LEU A 341 -18.78 29.80 40.92
CA LEU A 341 -19.02 28.58 41.68
C LEU A 341 -20.45 28.56 42.25
N ALA A 342 -21.17 27.45 42.10
CA ALA A 342 -22.35 27.13 42.91
C ALA A 342 -22.30 25.66 43.34
N THR A 343 -22.38 25.50 44.66
CA THR A 343 -22.56 24.27 45.43
C THR A 343 -23.94 23.67 45.19
N ASP A 344 -24.07 22.34 45.33
CA ASP A 344 -25.02 21.66 46.24
C ASP A 344 -25.12 20.16 45.85
N VAL A 345 -24.69 19.27 46.75
CA VAL A 345 -25.51 18.41 47.63
C VAL A 345 -25.90 17.06 47.01
N GLU A 346 -25.29 16.03 47.58
CA GLU A 346 -25.60 14.59 47.61
C GLU A 346 -27.09 14.26 47.87
N PRO A 347 -27.60 13.07 47.47
CA PRO A 347 -27.43 11.91 48.35
C PRO A 347 -27.26 10.53 47.69
N GLU A 348 -26.46 9.73 48.40
CA GLU A 348 -26.54 8.30 48.72
C GLU A 348 -27.56 7.42 47.96
N GLN A 349 -27.06 6.36 47.33
CA GLN A 349 -27.83 5.15 47.03
C GLN A 349 -27.13 3.89 47.52
N GLU A 350 -27.92 3.10 48.25
CA GLU A 350 -27.63 1.86 48.94
C GLU A 350 -26.99 0.77 48.08
N VAL A 351 -25.99 0.11 48.69
CA VAL A 351 -25.35 -1.11 48.23
C VAL A 351 -26.18 -2.30 48.70
N GLY A 352 -26.71 -3.09 47.75
CA GLY A 352 -27.35 -4.38 48.02
C GLY A 352 -26.47 -5.55 47.57
N ASP A 353 -26.26 -6.52 48.47
CA ASP A 353 -25.43 -7.72 48.28
C ASP A 353 -25.90 -8.65 47.13
N PRO A 354 -24.99 -9.24 46.33
CA PRO A 354 -25.36 -10.22 45.32
C PRO A 354 -25.46 -11.64 45.88
N LYS A 355 -26.54 -12.31 45.50
CA LYS A 355 -26.90 -13.71 45.77
C LYS A 355 -26.09 -14.67 44.87
N PRO A 356 -25.69 -15.88 45.32
CA PRO A 356 -24.85 -16.77 44.54
C PRO A 356 -25.66 -17.54 43.48
N GLU A 357 -25.21 -17.47 42.22
CA GLU A 357 -25.81 -18.18 41.09
C GLU A 357 -25.08 -19.51 40.82
N THR A 358 -25.84 -20.59 40.80
CA THR A 358 -25.40 -21.97 40.55
C THR A 358 -25.18 -22.27 39.06
N LEU A 359 -24.02 -22.86 38.73
CA LEU A 359 -23.66 -23.32 37.39
C LEU A 359 -24.47 -24.57 36.94
N PRO A 360 -24.92 -24.66 35.67
CA PRO A 360 -25.50 -25.88 35.12
C PRO A 360 -24.43 -26.90 34.67
N PRO A 361 -24.78 -28.20 34.54
CA PRO A 361 -23.82 -29.27 34.26
C PRO A 361 -23.37 -29.32 32.80
N ARG A 362 -22.10 -29.74 32.62
CA ARG A 362 -21.39 -29.92 31.34
C ARG A 362 -22.03 -31.01 30.46
N ALA A 363 -22.26 -30.69 29.19
CA ALA A 363 -22.61 -31.66 28.15
C ALA A 363 -21.37 -32.45 27.67
N PRO A 364 -21.54 -33.69 27.14
CA PRO A 364 -20.43 -34.55 26.74
C PRO A 364 -19.81 -34.13 25.40
N VAL A 365 -18.50 -34.33 25.29
CA VAL A 365 -17.65 -34.01 24.14
C VAL A 365 -17.83 -35.05 23.03
N PRO A 366 -18.08 -34.67 21.76
CA PRO A 366 -17.97 -35.58 20.63
C PRO A 366 -16.49 -35.77 20.24
N GLN A 367 -16.07 -37.03 20.15
CA GLN A 367 -14.83 -37.45 19.50
C GLN A 367 -15.07 -37.52 18.00
N ASP A 368 -14.34 -36.69 17.24
CA ASP A 368 -13.79 -36.95 15.89
C ASP A 368 -13.20 -35.62 15.37
N ILE A 369 -11.87 -35.51 15.35
CA ILE A 369 -11.14 -34.28 14.95
C ILE A 369 -10.34 -34.57 13.67
N GLU A 370 -10.71 -33.85 12.61
CA GLU A 370 -9.95 -33.68 11.35
C GLU A 370 -8.59 -32.98 11.58
N PRO A 371 -7.59 -33.16 10.70
CA PRO A 371 -6.25 -32.62 10.89
C PRO A 371 -6.20 -31.08 10.97
N SER A 372 -5.44 -30.63 11.97
CA SER A 372 -5.19 -29.29 12.48
C SER A 372 -4.86 -28.20 11.44
N ARG A 373 -5.47 -27.01 11.63
CA ARG A 373 -5.11 -25.75 10.95
C ARG A 373 -3.79 -25.17 11.53
N PRO A 374 -2.94 -24.53 10.73
CA PRO A 374 -1.68 -23.96 11.19
C PRO A 374 -1.89 -22.72 12.09
N VAL A 375 -1.01 -22.57 13.09
CA VAL A 375 -0.98 -21.42 14.00
C VAL A 375 -0.38 -20.20 13.30
N PRO A 376 -0.90 -18.97 13.51
CA PRO A 376 -0.31 -17.76 12.94
C PRO A 376 1.11 -17.47 13.49
N PRO A 377 2.11 -17.24 12.62
CA PRO A 377 3.48 -16.88 13.00
C PRO A 377 3.59 -15.41 13.45
N GLY A 378 4.46 -15.12 14.44
CA GLY A 378 4.74 -13.75 14.91
C GLY A 378 4.57 -13.52 16.41
N ALA A 379 4.65 -14.58 17.22
CA ALA A 379 4.41 -14.50 18.65
C ALA A 379 5.59 -13.89 19.43
N PHE A 380 5.34 -13.14 20.52
CA PHE A 380 6.37 -12.54 21.37
C PHE A 380 6.07 -12.67 22.86
N TYR A 381 7.10 -12.69 23.71
CA TYR A 381 6.96 -12.88 25.16
C TYR A 381 6.41 -11.64 25.87
N VAL A 382 5.50 -11.87 26.80
CA VAL A 382 4.87 -10.88 27.69
C VAL A 382 4.94 -11.41 29.12
N ARG A 383 5.67 -10.72 29.99
CA ARG A 383 5.75 -11.04 31.41
C ARG A 383 4.60 -10.38 32.16
N THR A 384 3.86 -11.16 32.94
CA THR A 384 2.78 -10.70 33.82
C THR A 384 3.03 -11.18 35.25
N GLU A 385 2.24 -10.70 36.21
CA GLU A 385 2.35 -11.12 37.61
C GLU A 385 2.15 -12.64 37.78
N ASP A 386 1.33 -13.26 36.90
CA ASP A 386 1.04 -14.70 36.90
C ASP A 386 2.09 -15.55 36.16
N GLY A 387 3.12 -14.94 35.58
CA GLY A 387 4.18 -15.62 34.84
C GLY A 387 4.41 -15.09 33.42
N ASP A 388 5.26 -15.79 32.68
CA ASP A 388 5.65 -15.46 31.31
C ASP A 388 4.67 -16.07 30.31
N TYR A 389 4.10 -15.25 29.43
CA TYR A 389 3.16 -15.68 28.40
C TYR A 389 3.69 -15.35 27.02
N LEU A 390 3.31 -16.13 26.03
CA LEU A 390 3.56 -15.83 24.64
C LEU A 390 2.32 -15.19 24.01
N GLN A 391 2.40 -13.93 23.60
CA GLN A 391 1.33 -13.26 22.85
C GLN A 391 1.41 -13.65 21.38
N VAL A 392 0.38 -14.35 20.88
CA VAL A 392 0.35 -14.87 19.51
C VAL A 392 -0.38 -13.93 18.53
N GLY A 393 -1.28 -13.08 19.03
CA GLY A 393 -2.01 -12.14 18.18
C GLY A 393 -2.76 -11.06 18.95
N ALA A 394 -3.21 -10.04 18.23
CA ALA A 394 -4.12 -9.00 18.73
C ALA A 394 -5.17 -8.70 17.66
N TYR A 395 -6.45 -8.87 18.01
CA TYR A 395 -7.56 -8.83 17.07
C TYR A 395 -8.50 -7.66 17.39
N ALA A 396 -9.08 -7.04 16.37
CA ALA A 396 -10.11 -6.00 16.58
C ALA A 396 -11.49 -6.59 16.92
N VAL A 397 -11.70 -7.89 16.66
CA VAL A 397 -12.98 -8.60 16.83
C VAL A 397 -12.77 -9.78 17.77
N GLU A 398 -13.60 -9.89 18.80
CA GLU A 398 -13.53 -10.93 19.83
C GLU A 398 -13.64 -12.36 19.27
N GLY A 399 -14.50 -12.56 18.26
CA GLY A 399 -14.71 -13.87 17.63
C GLY A 399 -13.42 -14.44 17.01
N HIS A 400 -12.60 -13.60 16.38
CA HIS A 400 -11.32 -14.03 15.79
C HIS A 400 -10.29 -14.39 16.88
N ALA A 401 -10.25 -13.61 17.95
CA ALA A 401 -9.39 -13.92 19.10
C ALA A 401 -9.80 -15.23 19.77
N THR A 402 -11.10 -15.45 19.95
CA THR A 402 -11.66 -16.67 20.56
C THR A 402 -11.40 -17.90 19.69
N GLN A 403 -11.59 -17.79 18.37
CA GLN A 403 -11.31 -18.87 17.43
C GLN A 403 -9.81 -19.23 17.41
N THR A 404 -8.94 -18.22 17.41
CA THR A 404 -7.49 -18.44 17.47
C THR A 404 -7.10 -19.06 18.81
N ALA A 405 -7.68 -18.59 19.91
CA ALA A 405 -7.42 -19.15 21.24
C ALA A 405 -7.84 -20.62 21.33
N ALA A 406 -8.98 -21.01 20.75
CA ALA A 406 -9.40 -22.40 20.69
C ALA A 406 -8.40 -23.27 19.92
N ALA A 407 -8.03 -22.86 18.70
CA ALA A 407 -7.05 -23.57 17.88
C ALA A 407 -5.69 -23.72 18.60
N LEU A 408 -5.25 -22.68 19.32
CA LEU A 408 -4.01 -22.72 20.10
C LEU A 408 -4.08 -23.66 21.30
N ARG A 409 -5.22 -23.75 22.01
CA ARG A 409 -5.39 -24.71 23.11
C ARG A 409 -5.24 -26.13 22.61
N ASP A 410 -5.89 -26.45 21.49
CA ASP A 410 -5.89 -27.79 20.90
C ASP A 410 -4.50 -28.16 20.38
N THR A 411 -3.75 -27.19 19.86
CA THR A 411 -2.42 -27.43 19.27
C THR A 411 -1.31 -27.47 20.32
N THR A 412 -1.34 -26.56 21.31
CA THR A 412 -0.21 -26.37 22.23
C THR A 412 -0.34 -27.16 23.53
N GLY A 413 -1.56 -27.54 23.92
CA GLY A 413 -1.83 -28.12 25.24
C GLY A 413 -1.58 -27.16 26.41
N LEU A 414 -1.19 -25.91 26.15
CA LEU A 414 -0.97 -24.88 27.16
C LEU A 414 -2.26 -24.09 27.42
N PRO A 415 -2.42 -23.47 28.60
CA PRO A 415 -3.54 -22.57 28.83
C PRO A 415 -3.46 -21.38 27.88
N VAL A 416 -4.61 -21.00 27.32
CA VAL A 416 -4.72 -19.85 26.41
C VAL A 416 -5.79 -18.89 26.92
N ARG A 417 -5.40 -17.65 27.20
CA ARG A 417 -6.28 -16.57 27.64
C ARG A 417 -6.44 -15.49 26.58
N VAL A 418 -7.64 -14.91 26.50
CA VAL A 418 -7.94 -13.75 25.68
C VAL A 418 -8.10 -12.55 26.60
N GLU A 419 -7.30 -11.52 26.39
CA GLU A 419 -7.30 -10.31 27.22
C GLU A 419 -7.80 -9.12 26.40
N GLN A 420 -8.70 -8.32 26.98
CA GLN A 420 -9.15 -7.07 26.38
C GLN A 420 -8.16 -5.95 26.72
N ALA A 421 -7.64 -5.29 25.69
CA ALA A 421 -6.69 -4.19 25.84
C ALA A 421 -7.14 -2.98 25.01
N LEU A 422 -7.21 -1.81 25.65
CA LEU A 422 -7.45 -0.55 24.95
C LEU A 422 -6.11 0.02 24.47
N ARG A 423 -5.92 0.21 23.17
CA ARG A 423 -4.73 0.86 22.60
C ARG A 423 -5.15 1.96 21.64
N ASN A 424 -4.70 3.19 21.89
CA ASN A 424 -5.02 4.36 21.08
C ASN A 424 -6.54 4.55 20.86
N GLY A 425 -7.33 4.34 21.92
CA GLY A 425 -8.80 4.45 21.87
C GLY A 425 -9.51 3.32 21.10
N ARG A 426 -8.80 2.27 20.68
CA ARG A 426 -9.38 1.09 20.05
C ARG A 426 -9.32 -0.11 20.99
N LEU A 427 -10.42 -0.82 21.12
CA LEU A 427 -10.50 -2.09 21.85
C LEU A 427 -9.86 -3.19 21.00
N LEU A 428 -8.91 -3.92 21.58
CA LEU A 428 -8.24 -5.06 20.98
C LEU A 428 -8.37 -6.28 21.89
N TYR A 429 -8.40 -7.47 21.31
CA TYR A 429 -8.45 -8.75 22.00
C TYR A 429 -7.12 -9.46 21.76
N ARG A 430 -6.26 -9.53 22.78
CA ARG A 430 -4.94 -10.15 22.71
C ARG A 430 -5.03 -11.62 23.11
N VAL A 431 -4.38 -12.50 22.37
CA VAL A 431 -4.36 -13.94 22.65
C VAL A 431 -3.00 -14.32 23.22
N HIS A 432 -2.99 -14.84 24.44
CA HIS A 432 -1.79 -15.22 25.19
C HIS A 432 -1.79 -16.72 25.47
N VAL A 433 -0.66 -17.39 25.21
CA VAL A 433 -0.42 -18.81 25.48
C VAL A 433 0.58 -18.93 26.63
N GLY A 434 0.21 -19.62 27.71
CA GLY A 434 1.08 -19.78 28.87
C GLY A 434 0.33 -20.08 30.17
N PRO A 435 1.02 -20.14 31.32
CA PRO A 435 2.41 -19.71 31.51
C PRO A 435 3.41 -20.62 30.79
N VAL A 436 4.42 -20.01 30.16
CA VAL A 436 5.56 -20.70 29.56
C VAL A 436 6.51 -21.12 30.68
N PRO A 437 6.92 -22.39 30.75
CA PRO A 437 7.85 -22.84 31.78
C PRO A 437 9.19 -22.11 31.68
N PRO A 438 9.91 -21.94 32.80
CA PRO A 438 11.17 -21.18 32.86
C PRO A 438 12.28 -21.75 31.96
N ASN A 439 12.15 -23.02 31.56
CA ASN A 439 13.07 -23.67 30.63
C ASN A 439 12.75 -23.38 29.15
N GLY A 440 11.83 -22.46 28.87
CA GLY A 440 11.38 -22.10 27.53
C GLY A 440 10.29 -23.03 26.97
N LEU A 441 9.79 -22.70 25.77
CA LEU A 441 8.86 -23.56 25.06
C LEU A 441 9.58 -24.83 24.56
N PRO A 442 9.02 -26.03 24.77
CA PRO A 442 9.50 -27.25 24.12
C PRO A 442 9.67 -27.06 22.61
N GLU A 443 10.73 -27.61 22.00
CA GLU A 443 11.06 -27.42 20.58
C GLU A 443 9.90 -27.72 19.63
N HIS A 444 9.11 -28.76 19.92
CA HIS A 444 7.93 -29.12 19.12
C HIS A 444 6.84 -28.05 19.16
N LEU A 445 6.71 -27.33 20.29
CA LEU A 445 5.78 -26.19 20.42
C LEU A 445 6.34 -24.94 19.76
N ALA A 446 7.63 -24.66 19.90
CA ALA A 446 8.26 -23.53 19.20
C ALA A 446 8.17 -23.68 17.68
N GLY A 447 8.39 -24.89 17.14
CA GLY A 447 8.19 -25.20 15.73
C GLY A 447 6.74 -25.07 15.28
N ALA A 448 5.77 -25.54 16.08
CA ALA A 448 4.34 -25.39 15.79
C ALA A 448 3.86 -23.92 15.80
N LEU A 449 4.53 -23.07 16.57
CA LEU A 449 4.24 -21.63 16.69
C LEU A 449 5.10 -20.76 15.75
N GLY A 450 6.01 -21.36 14.98
CA GLY A 450 6.92 -20.66 14.09
C GLY A 450 7.93 -19.75 14.81
N ILE A 451 8.40 -20.16 15.99
CA ILE A 451 9.41 -19.46 16.80
C ILE A 451 10.75 -20.16 16.61
N ASP A 452 11.74 -19.47 16.03
CA ASP A 452 13.11 -19.96 15.97
C ASP A 452 13.75 -19.87 17.38
N ILE A 453 14.00 -21.01 18.02
CA ILE A 453 14.79 -21.06 19.26
C ILE A 453 16.27 -20.88 18.88
N VAL A 454 16.85 -19.73 19.22
CA VAL A 454 18.30 -19.54 19.18
C VAL A 454 18.84 -19.96 20.55
N ASP A 455 19.80 -20.88 20.55
CA ASP A 455 20.42 -21.45 21.75
C ASP A 455 20.94 -20.38 22.72
N GLY A 456 20.48 -20.50 23.98
CA GLY A 456 21.16 -20.12 25.22
C GLY A 456 21.77 -18.73 25.35
N VAL A 457 21.15 -17.84 26.14
CA VAL A 457 21.69 -17.32 27.41
C VAL A 457 20.55 -16.63 28.16
N SER A 458 20.27 -17.13 29.36
CA SER A 458 19.62 -16.37 30.43
C SER A 458 20.69 -15.66 31.25
N GLU A 459 20.57 -14.35 31.41
CA GLU A 459 20.82 -13.68 32.69
C GLU A 459 20.08 -12.34 32.71
N GLY A 460 19.43 -12.05 33.83
CA GLY A 460 18.46 -10.97 33.99
C GLY A 460 18.94 -9.81 34.87
N THR A 461 17.96 -8.94 35.16
CA THR A 461 17.94 -7.76 36.07
C THR A 461 18.55 -6.47 35.49
N ALA A 462 18.00 -5.26 35.67
CA ALA A 462 16.93 -4.75 36.53
C ALA A 462 16.24 -3.51 35.91
N ALA A 463 15.11 -3.14 36.50
CA ALA A 463 14.25 -2.02 36.15
C ALA A 463 14.84 -0.63 36.49
N ALA A 464 14.23 0.38 35.85
CA ALA A 464 14.25 1.82 36.12
C ALA A 464 15.47 2.64 35.63
N THR A 465 15.12 3.75 34.96
CA THR A 465 15.91 4.89 34.47
C THR A 465 16.73 4.74 33.18
N GLY A 466 16.23 5.40 32.12
CA GLY A 466 17.04 6.23 31.23
C GLY A 466 17.80 5.54 30.10
N ALA A 467 17.24 5.58 28.89
CA ALA A 467 17.94 5.63 27.61
C ALA A 467 19.31 4.89 27.51
N ARG A 468 19.28 3.55 27.40
CA ARG A 468 20.40 2.77 26.86
C ARG A 468 19.90 1.85 25.76
N HIS A 469 19.69 2.40 24.57
CA HIS A 469 19.43 1.63 23.36
C HIS A 469 20.73 1.39 22.58
N ARG A 470 20.92 0.12 22.20
CA ARG A 470 21.73 -0.40 21.07
C ARG A 470 23.05 0.35 20.80
N GLN A 471 24.04 0.11 21.64
CA GLN A 471 25.40 0.53 21.36
C GLN A 471 26.12 -0.38 20.37
N VAL A 472 25.68 -1.60 20.10
CA VAL A 472 26.41 -2.52 19.21
C VAL A 472 25.60 -2.80 17.93
N VAL A 473 26.22 -2.59 16.77
CA VAL A 473 25.66 -2.77 15.43
C VAL A 473 26.55 -3.74 14.65
N VAL A 474 25.97 -4.78 14.07
CA VAL A 474 26.70 -5.70 13.17
C VAL A 474 26.33 -5.37 11.74
N GLU A 475 27.32 -4.97 10.93
CA GLU A 475 27.13 -4.56 9.53
C GLU A 475 28.23 -5.18 8.67
N GLY A 476 27.85 -5.91 7.62
CA GLY A 476 28.81 -6.59 6.73
C GLY A 476 29.68 -7.66 7.40
N GLY A 477 29.23 -8.25 8.51
CA GLY A 477 30.02 -9.21 9.30
C GLY A 477 31.03 -8.58 10.26
N ALA A 478 31.04 -7.25 10.37
CA ALA A 478 31.86 -6.51 11.33
C ALA A 478 30.99 -5.91 12.45
N THR A 479 31.52 -5.92 13.68
CA THR A 479 30.85 -5.31 14.83
C THR A 479 31.33 -3.87 15.01
N TYR A 480 30.39 -2.96 15.20
CA TYR A 480 30.61 -1.54 15.44
C TYR A 480 29.92 -1.13 16.73
N VAL A 481 30.53 -0.21 17.47
CA VAL A 481 29.91 0.43 18.63
C VAL A 481 29.41 1.82 18.25
N GLU A 482 28.09 2.02 18.20
CA GLU A 482 27.48 3.33 17.96
C GLU A 482 27.69 4.24 19.17
N ALA A 483 28.42 5.33 18.97
CA ALA A 483 28.85 6.22 20.04
C ALA A 483 27.87 7.39 20.25
N ALA A 484 27.49 8.08 19.17
CA ALA A 484 26.57 9.22 19.19
C ALA A 484 26.02 9.57 17.80
N GLN A 485 24.97 10.42 17.79
CA GLN A 485 24.38 11.01 16.59
C GLN A 485 24.34 12.53 16.72
N PHE A 486 24.62 13.25 15.64
CA PHE A 486 24.67 14.71 15.60
C PHE A 486 23.86 15.24 14.42
N ALA A 487 23.24 16.42 14.59
CA ALA A 487 22.58 17.13 13.51
C ALA A 487 23.59 17.95 12.67
N ASP A 488 24.68 18.40 13.28
CA ASP A 488 25.74 19.17 12.64
C ASP A 488 26.98 18.30 12.36
N TYR A 489 27.63 18.55 11.22
CA TYR A 489 28.81 17.79 10.81
C TYR A 489 30.05 18.13 11.63
N ALA A 490 30.24 19.41 11.99
CA ALA A 490 31.42 19.86 12.72
C ALA A 490 31.45 19.28 14.14
N ASP A 491 30.28 19.20 14.80
CA ASP A 491 30.14 18.54 16.10
C ASP A 491 30.46 17.04 16.00
N ALA A 492 29.92 16.37 14.97
CA ALA A 492 30.19 14.97 14.70
C ALA A 492 31.68 14.68 14.45
N GLU A 493 32.35 15.56 13.70
CA GLU A 493 33.78 15.44 13.40
C GLU A 493 34.67 15.75 14.62
N ALA A 494 34.30 16.73 15.45
CA ALA A 494 34.99 17.03 16.70
C ALA A 494 34.89 15.85 17.68
N PHE A 495 33.70 15.25 17.82
CA PHE A 495 33.48 14.06 18.62
C PHE A 495 34.25 12.85 18.07
N ALA A 496 34.20 12.61 16.76
CA ALA A 496 34.95 11.52 16.12
C ALA A 496 36.47 11.65 16.32
N ARG A 497 37.03 12.87 16.28
CA ARG A 497 38.46 13.11 16.56
C ARG A 497 38.84 12.71 18.00
N ARG A 498 38.02 13.05 18.98
CA ARG A 498 38.25 12.65 20.38
C ARG A 498 38.12 11.15 20.58
N LEU A 499 37.13 10.50 19.94
CA LEU A 499 37.01 9.05 19.97
C LEU A 499 38.24 8.36 19.38
N ARG A 500 38.78 8.85 18.24
CA ARG A 500 40.01 8.31 17.65
C ARG A 500 41.20 8.42 18.61
N ALA A 501 41.33 9.58 19.27
CA ALA A 501 42.41 9.82 20.22
C ALA A 501 42.28 9.00 21.51
N GLY A 502 41.06 8.85 22.05
CA GLY A 502 40.84 8.18 23.33
C GLY A 502 40.71 6.66 23.25
N THR A 503 40.14 6.14 22.16
CA THR A 503 39.89 4.69 22.03
C THR A 503 41.00 3.95 21.29
N GLY A 504 41.78 4.62 20.45
CA GLY A 504 42.77 3.99 19.57
C GLY A 504 42.17 3.08 18.48
N HIS A 505 40.84 3.02 18.38
CA HIS A 505 40.14 2.22 17.38
C HIS A 505 39.74 3.07 16.16
N PRO A 506 39.49 2.44 15.00
CA PRO A 506 38.95 3.15 13.84
C PRO A 506 37.57 3.73 14.16
N VAL A 507 37.34 4.97 13.76
CA VAL A 507 36.07 5.68 13.96
C VAL A 507 35.50 6.10 12.62
N GLU A 508 34.33 5.54 12.33
CA GLU A 508 33.54 5.84 11.14
C GLU A 508 32.55 6.97 11.43
N LEU A 509 32.49 7.93 10.50
CA LEU A 509 31.52 9.02 10.50
C LEU A 509 30.65 8.86 9.25
N ALA A 510 29.39 8.44 9.45
CA ALA A 510 28.46 8.19 8.37
C ALA A 510 27.36 9.26 8.32
N LYS A 511 27.14 9.85 7.15
CA LYS A 511 25.99 10.73 6.90
C LYS A 511 24.78 9.85 6.59
N VAL A 512 23.79 9.87 7.47
CA VAL A 512 22.51 9.18 7.28
C VAL A 512 21.48 10.21 6.82
N SER A 513 21.24 10.24 5.52
CA SER A 513 20.20 11.07 4.92
C SER A 513 18.84 10.39 5.07
N LEU A 514 17.96 10.95 5.91
CA LEU A 514 16.59 10.47 6.13
C LEU A 514 15.59 11.18 5.18
N GLY A 515 15.86 11.14 3.87
CA GLY A 515 15.01 11.76 2.85
C GLY A 515 14.96 13.29 2.96
N ARG A 516 13.75 13.87 3.11
CA ARG A 516 13.53 15.32 3.29
C ARG A 516 13.88 15.84 4.71
N SER A 517 14.26 14.96 5.63
CA SER A 517 14.69 15.36 6.98
C SER A 517 16.13 15.89 6.96
N PRO A 518 16.49 16.78 7.91
CA PRO A 518 17.89 17.20 8.06
C PRO A 518 18.80 15.99 8.22
N SER A 519 19.98 16.07 7.60
CA SER A 519 20.95 14.97 7.64
C SER A 519 21.39 14.71 9.08
N VAL A 520 21.43 13.43 9.48
CA VAL A 520 21.95 13.02 10.79
C VAL A 520 23.30 12.35 10.57
N TYR A 521 24.30 12.74 11.35
CA TYR A 521 25.64 12.19 11.30
C TYR A 521 25.82 11.18 12.43
N ARG A 522 26.11 9.93 12.09
CA ARG A 522 26.36 8.86 13.07
C ARG A 522 27.86 8.64 13.22
N VAL A 523 28.32 8.54 14.47
CA VAL A 523 29.71 8.24 14.81
C VAL A 523 29.77 6.84 15.42
N ARG A 524 30.58 5.96 14.82
CA ARG A 524 30.72 4.55 15.21
C ARG A 524 32.18 4.19 15.41
N VAL A 525 32.46 3.30 16.35
CA VAL A 525 33.81 2.78 16.63
C VAL A 525 33.87 1.31 16.20
N GLY A 526 34.70 0.99 15.22
CA GLY A 526 34.80 -0.35 14.64
C GLY A 526 35.46 -0.34 13.25
N PRO A 527 35.74 -1.51 12.65
CA PRO A 527 35.32 -2.84 13.09
C PRO A 527 36.08 -3.33 14.34
N VAL A 528 35.37 -3.91 15.30
CA VAL A 528 35.94 -4.62 16.46
C VAL A 528 35.44 -6.07 16.46
N PRO A 529 36.26 -7.09 16.80
CA PRO A 529 35.84 -8.49 16.76
C PRO A 529 34.72 -8.79 17.75
N GLU A 530 34.86 -8.26 18.96
CA GLU A 530 33.88 -8.25 20.04
C GLU A 530 34.02 -6.89 20.70
N ALA A 531 32.91 -6.17 20.97
CA ALA A 531 32.98 -4.86 21.61
C ALA A 531 33.39 -5.03 23.07
N PRO A 532 34.67 -4.80 23.46
CA PRO A 532 35.08 -5.08 24.82
C PRO A 532 34.38 -4.10 25.77
N PRO A 533 33.94 -4.53 26.97
CA PRO A 533 33.27 -3.64 27.93
C PRO A 533 34.07 -2.35 28.21
N ALA A 534 35.40 -2.45 28.25
CA ALA A 534 36.30 -1.29 28.40
C ALA A 534 36.15 -0.24 27.29
N LEU A 535 35.91 -0.67 26.04
CA LEU A 535 35.67 0.24 24.92
C LEU A 535 34.34 0.98 25.09
N ILE A 536 33.30 0.27 25.54
CA ILE A 536 31.99 0.85 25.79
C ILE A 536 32.06 1.89 26.92
N GLU A 537 32.80 1.58 27.99
CA GLU A 537 33.05 2.51 29.10
C GLU A 537 33.86 3.74 28.66
N GLU A 538 34.88 3.56 27.83
CA GLU A 538 35.69 4.67 27.30
C GLU A 538 34.86 5.59 26.39
N ILE A 539 34.05 5.01 25.49
CA ILE A 539 33.11 5.77 24.65
C ILE A 539 32.12 6.55 25.52
N ALA A 540 31.59 5.92 26.59
CA ALA A 540 30.69 6.58 27.52
C ALA A 540 31.36 7.73 28.29
N ARG A 541 32.63 7.57 28.68
CA ARG A 541 33.43 8.61 29.35
C ARG A 541 33.67 9.81 28.44
N ILE A 542 34.07 9.56 27.19
CA ILE A 542 34.28 10.63 26.19
C ILE A 542 32.97 11.36 25.91
N ARG A 543 31.85 10.65 25.80
CA ARG A 543 30.52 11.25 25.62
C ARG A 543 30.07 12.09 26.81
N ALA A 544 30.40 11.70 28.03
CA ALA A 544 30.04 12.47 29.23
C ALA A 544 30.90 13.72 29.45
N SER A 545 31.99 13.89 28.66
CA SER A 545 32.82 15.10 28.68
C SER A 545 32.32 16.22 27.76
N ASP A 546 31.28 15.93 26.96
CA ASP A 546 30.46 16.90 26.21
C ASP A 546 29.20 17.27 27.01
#